data_AF-A0AAP0C6B4-F1
#
_entry.id   AF-A0AAP0C6B4-F1
#
_cell.length_a   1.000
_cell.length_b   1.000
_cell.length_c   1.000
_cell.angle_alpha   90.00
_cell.angle_beta   90.00
_cell.angle_gamma   90.00
#
_symmetry.space_group_name_H-M   'P 1'
#
loop_
_entity.id
_entity.type
_entity.pdbx_description
1 polymer ?
#
loop_
_entity_poly.entity_id
_entity_poly.type
_entity_poly.pdbx_seq_one_letter_code
_entity_poly.pdbx_strand_id
1 'polypeptide(L)'
;MASQNPRNLYPQILQSNPDSSSLPTPSAPSLYPSLDIHDLNEDLFPEDLHLHTSEEVVVKIPKIVHLIDKQQSIELASGALEIVRLRQGDAVVAVLARRPSPPPLPAKLSPSPPLPAMAEGPPDIVAQFRTGGRE
;
A
#
# COMPACT_ATOMS: atom_id res chain seq x y z
N MET A 1 -28.58 -9.30 -42.97
CA MET A 1 -27.73 -9.84 -41.89
C MET A 1 -26.65 -8.82 -41.61
N ALA A 2 -26.69 -8.15 -40.46
CA ALA A 2 -25.71 -7.11 -40.09
C ALA A 2 -24.71 -7.72 -39.11
N SER A 3 -23.45 -7.86 -39.54
CA SER A 3 -22.35 -8.33 -38.70
C SER A 3 -21.82 -7.15 -37.89
N GLN A 4 -22.02 -7.18 -36.57
CA GLN A 4 -21.45 -6.20 -35.64
C GLN A 4 -19.95 -6.47 -35.49
N ASN A 5 -19.13 -5.51 -35.89
CA ASN A 5 -17.70 -5.49 -35.60
C ASN A 5 -17.49 -4.84 -34.23
N PRO A 6 -17.09 -5.58 -33.17
CA PRO A 6 -16.80 -4.97 -31.88
C PRO A 6 -15.51 -4.14 -31.99
N ARG A 7 -15.66 -2.81 -31.88
CA ARG A 7 -14.53 -1.89 -31.78
C ARG A 7 -13.74 -2.21 -30.52
N ASN A 8 -12.62 -2.91 -30.66
CA ASN A 8 -11.64 -3.09 -29.61
C ASN A 8 -11.04 -1.72 -29.24
N LEU A 9 -11.27 -1.28 -28.00
CA LEU A 9 -10.77 -0.02 -27.44
C LEU A 9 -9.40 -0.17 -26.77
N TYR A 10 -8.77 -1.33 -26.93
CA TYR A 10 -7.43 -1.61 -26.42
C TYR A 10 -6.47 -1.80 -27.58
N PRO A 11 -5.25 -1.24 -27.49
CA PRO A 11 -4.24 -1.46 -28.51
C PRO A 11 -3.89 -2.94 -28.56
N GLN A 12 -4.05 -3.56 -29.74
CA GLN A 12 -3.56 -4.90 -29.99
C GLN A 12 -2.04 -4.82 -30.16
N ILE A 13 -1.32 -5.49 -29.28
CA ILE A 13 0.13 -5.65 -29.39
C ILE A 13 0.37 -6.63 -30.53
N LEU A 14 0.68 -6.13 -31.73
CA LEU A 14 1.16 -6.96 -32.82
C LEU A 14 2.49 -7.56 -32.37
N GLN A 15 2.54 -8.90 -32.32
CA GLN A 15 3.72 -9.66 -31.92
C GLN A 15 4.94 -9.15 -32.70
N SER A 16 5.93 -8.64 -31.97
CA SER A 16 7.21 -8.21 -32.52
C SER A 16 7.92 -9.39 -33.18
N ASN A 17 8.13 -9.25 -34.49
CA ASN A 17 9.01 -10.00 -35.39
C ASN A 17 9.66 -11.31 -34.85
N PRO A 18 9.21 -12.51 -35.29
CA PRO A 18 9.76 -13.79 -34.84
C PRO A 18 11.16 -14.15 -35.39
N ASP A 19 11.77 -13.34 -36.26
CA ASP A 19 13.09 -13.61 -36.86
C ASP A 19 14.26 -12.77 -36.30
N SER A 20 14.23 -12.39 -35.02
CA SER A 20 15.35 -11.65 -34.40
C SER A 20 16.45 -12.59 -33.90
N SER A 21 17.18 -13.23 -34.82
CA SER A 21 18.53 -13.73 -34.57
C SER A 21 19.53 -12.85 -35.31
N SER A 22 19.84 -11.71 -34.73
CA SER A 22 21.10 -10.99 -34.88
C SER A 22 21.06 -9.77 -33.96
N LEU A 23 22.13 -9.56 -33.18
CA LEU A 23 22.34 -8.29 -32.49
C LEU A 23 22.24 -7.15 -33.52
N PRO A 24 21.38 -6.13 -33.34
CA PRO A 24 21.48 -4.94 -34.16
C PRO A 24 22.72 -4.19 -33.70
N THR A 25 23.76 -4.15 -34.54
CA THR A 25 24.76 -3.09 -34.45
C THR A 25 24.08 -1.80 -34.88
N PRO A 26 23.96 -0.77 -34.01
CA PRO A 26 23.32 0.47 -34.41
C PRO A 26 24.19 1.18 -35.45
N SER A 27 23.76 1.16 -36.72
CA SER A 27 24.40 1.91 -37.82
C SER A 27 24.03 3.39 -37.84
N ALA A 28 23.31 3.88 -36.83
CA ALA A 28 22.90 5.27 -36.72
C ALA A 28 23.42 5.87 -35.40
N PRO A 29 23.90 7.13 -35.41
CA PRO A 29 24.25 7.83 -34.18
C PRO A 29 23.02 7.94 -33.29
N SER A 30 23.19 7.68 -32.00
CA SER A 30 22.14 7.83 -31.00
C SER A 30 21.63 9.27 -30.99
N LEU A 31 20.33 9.45 -31.29
CA LEU A 31 19.66 10.75 -31.23
C LEU A 31 19.37 11.22 -29.80
N TYR A 32 19.65 10.36 -28.83
CA TYR A 32 19.57 10.68 -27.42
C TYR A 32 20.99 10.89 -26.89
N PRO A 33 21.22 11.92 -26.07
CA PRO A 33 22.49 12.09 -25.39
C PRO A 33 22.84 10.80 -24.64
N SER A 34 24.09 10.37 -24.77
CA SER A 34 24.61 9.22 -24.05
C SER A 34 24.54 9.52 -22.55
N LEU A 35 23.70 8.79 -21.83
CA LEU A 35 23.60 8.90 -20.38
C LEU A 35 24.79 8.18 -19.76
N ASP A 36 25.72 8.94 -19.19
CA ASP A 36 26.78 8.38 -18.37
C ASP A 36 26.25 8.11 -16.96
N ILE A 37 26.45 6.89 -16.46
CA ILE A 37 26.00 6.47 -15.13
C ILE A 37 26.79 7.22 -14.05
N HIS A 38 28.00 7.69 -14.39
CA HIS A 38 28.82 8.57 -13.56
C HIS A 38 28.34 10.03 -13.52
N ASP A 39 27.31 10.39 -14.31
CA ASP A 39 26.63 11.70 -14.26
C ASP A 39 25.32 11.61 -13.46
N LEU A 40 24.81 10.39 -13.22
CA LEU A 40 23.59 10.12 -12.46
C LEU A 40 23.86 9.94 -10.95
N ASN A 41 25.12 9.80 -10.55
CA ASN A 41 25.53 9.46 -9.19
C ASN A 41 26.15 10.63 -8.41
N GLU A 42 26.25 11.82 -8.99
CA GLU A 42 26.52 13.04 -8.24
C GLU A 42 25.22 13.46 -7.52
N ASP A 43 25.00 12.90 -6.33
CA ASP A 43 24.07 13.33 -5.29
C ASP A 43 22.74 13.93 -5.78
N LEU A 44 21.97 13.12 -6.52
CA LEU A 44 20.57 13.46 -6.88
C LEU A 44 19.69 13.72 -5.65
N PHE A 45 20.15 13.30 -4.47
CA PHE A 45 19.56 13.59 -3.19
C PHE A 45 20.67 14.02 -2.25
N PRO A 46 20.77 15.31 -1.90
CA PRO A 46 21.75 15.76 -0.94
C PRO A 46 21.57 15.02 0.39
N GLU A 47 22.55 14.22 0.82
CA GLU A 47 22.46 13.45 2.07
C GLU A 47 22.51 14.34 3.32
N ASP A 48 23.03 15.57 3.19
CA ASP A 48 23.22 16.53 4.28
C ASP A 48 22.05 17.48 4.50
N LEU A 49 21.01 17.36 3.70
CA LEU A 49 19.79 18.10 3.87
C LEU A 49 18.94 17.37 4.91
N HIS A 50 19.27 17.56 6.20
CA HIS A 50 18.37 17.33 7.34
C HIS A 50 17.14 18.25 7.25
N LEU A 51 16.40 18.10 6.17
CA LEU A 51 15.13 18.73 5.93
C LEU A 51 14.15 17.94 6.77
N HIS A 52 13.93 18.43 7.99
CA HIS A 52 12.88 17.91 8.85
C HIS A 52 11.55 18.13 8.13
N THR A 53 11.13 17.12 7.36
CA THR A 53 9.82 17.09 6.75
C THR A 53 8.83 16.69 7.83
N SER A 54 7.82 17.53 8.02
CA SER A 54 6.79 17.27 9.01
C SER A 54 5.42 17.57 8.44
N GLU A 55 4.47 16.73 8.83
CA GLU A 55 3.06 16.90 8.53
C GLU A 55 2.36 17.40 9.79
N GLU A 56 1.58 18.47 9.65
CA GLU A 56 0.84 19.03 10.79
C GLU A 56 -0.59 19.36 10.42
N VAL A 57 -1.53 18.91 11.26
CA VAL A 57 -2.95 19.22 11.13
C VAL A 57 -3.21 20.58 11.79
N VAL A 58 -3.55 21.57 10.98
CA VAL A 58 -3.79 22.94 11.46
C VAL A 58 -5.26 23.14 11.82
N VAL A 59 -6.16 22.47 11.09
CA VAL A 59 -7.60 22.66 11.22
C VAL A 59 -8.29 21.32 11.09
N LYS A 60 -9.24 21.04 11.99
CA LYS A 60 -10.12 19.87 11.94
C LYS A 60 -11.56 20.30 12.20
N ILE A 61 -12.44 20.13 11.21
CA ILE A 61 -13.83 20.60 11.30
C ILE A 61 -14.78 19.55 10.69
N PRO A 62 -15.87 19.16 11.38
CA PRO A 62 -16.92 18.33 10.79
C PRO A 62 -17.85 19.19 9.91
N LYS A 63 -17.72 19.10 8.58
CA LYS A 63 -18.50 19.87 7.58
C LYS A 63 -18.58 19.18 6.21
N ILE A 64 -19.39 19.77 5.34
CA ILE A 64 -19.43 19.49 3.90
C ILE A 64 -18.50 20.48 3.19
N VAL A 65 -17.68 19.98 2.28
CA VAL A 65 -16.71 20.75 1.48
C VAL A 65 -17.31 21.00 0.11
N HIS A 66 -17.43 22.27 -0.28
CA HIS A 66 -17.95 22.66 -1.59
C HIS A 66 -16.83 23.34 -2.39
N LEU A 67 -16.65 22.95 -3.64
CA LEU A 67 -15.95 23.75 -4.64
C LEU A 67 -16.91 24.81 -5.17
N ILE A 68 -16.56 26.07 -4.97
CA ILE A 68 -17.34 27.19 -5.50
C ILE A 68 -16.74 27.58 -6.85
N ASP A 69 -17.50 27.35 -7.90
CA ASP A 69 -17.27 27.92 -9.22
C ASP A 69 -18.25 29.07 -9.48
N LYS A 70 -17.97 29.93 -10.48
CA LYS A 70 -18.74 31.15 -10.78
C LYS A 70 -20.24 30.91 -10.94
N GLN A 71 -20.62 29.72 -11.38
CA GLN A 71 -21.99 29.37 -11.76
C GLN A 71 -22.64 28.35 -10.83
N GLN A 72 -21.84 27.62 -10.03
CA GLN A 72 -22.35 26.54 -9.20
C GLN A 72 -21.43 26.18 -8.04
N SER A 73 -22.01 25.60 -7.00
CA SER A 73 -21.28 24.99 -5.88
C SER A 73 -21.39 23.48 -5.99
N ILE A 74 -20.24 22.79 -6.08
CA ILE A 74 -20.16 21.33 -6.21
C ILE A 74 -19.66 20.76 -4.88
N GLU A 75 -20.42 19.86 -4.26
CA GLU A 75 -19.98 19.14 -3.07
C GLU A 75 -18.84 18.16 -3.42
N LEU A 76 -17.68 18.32 -2.78
CA LEU A 76 -16.50 17.48 -2.96
C LEU A 76 -16.43 16.35 -1.93
N ALA A 77 -16.84 16.63 -0.69
CA ALA A 77 -16.79 15.68 0.42
C ALA A 77 -17.73 16.10 1.55
N SER A 78 -18.21 15.12 2.31
CA SER A 78 -18.97 15.32 3.55
C SER A 78 -18.33 14.54 4.68
N GLY A 79 -18.29 15.13 5.89
CA GLY A 79 -17.76 14.51 7.10
C GLY A 79 -16.71 15.36 7.80
N ALA A 80 -15.62 14.76 8.26
CA ALA A 80 -14.51 15.50 8.85
C ALA A 80 -13.58 16.02 7.74
N LEU A 81 -13.26 17.32 7.77
CA LEU A 81 -12.23 17.95 6.94
C LEU A 81 -11.01 18.23 7.81
N GLU A 82 -9.84 17.83 7.33
CA GLU A 82 -8.55 18.20 7.91
C GLU A 82 -7.76 19.04 6.90
N ILE A 83 -7.27 20.21 7.35
CA ILE A 83 -6.27 20.98 6.62
C ILE A 83 -4.90 20.64 7.19
N VAL A 84 -4.05 20.14 6.32
CA VAL A 84 -2.73 19.64 6.65
C VAL A 84 -1.70 20.52 5.97
N ARG A 85 -0.72 21.00 6.75
CA ARG A 85 0.46 21.68 6.23
C ARG A 85 1.62 20.68 6.14
N LEU A 86 2.28 20.66 4.99
CA LEU A 86 3.56 19.98 4.80
C LEU A 86 4.66 21.02 4.98
N ARG A 87 5.57 20.77 5.91
CA ARG A 87 6.70 21.64 6.20
C ARG A 87 8.01 20.95 5.87
N GLN A 88 8.97 21.74 5.42
CA GLN A 88 10.34 21.33 5.21
C GLN A 88 11.24 22.32 5.97
N GLY A 89 11.66 21.93 7.17
CA GLY A 89 12.20 22.90 8.13
C GLY A 89 11.15 23.94 8.49
N ASP A 90 11.48 25.23 8.29
CA ASP A 90 10.53 26.32 8.57
C ASP A 90 9.56 26.61 7.41
N ALA A 91 9.91 26.19 6.18
CA ALA A 91 9.14 26.48 4.98
C ALA A 91 7.88 25.61 4.87
N VAL A 92 6.76 26.21 4.48
CA VAL A 92 5.53 25.48 4.11
C VAL A 92 5.60 25.16 2.62
N VAL A 93 5.69 23.88 2.28
CA VAL A 93 5.83 23.41 0.89
C VAL A 93 4.49 23.08 0.25
N ALA A 94 3.50 22.69 1.06
CA ALA A 94 2.14 22.45 0.58
C ALA A 94 1.11 22.59 1.70
N VAL A 95 -0.12 22.89 1.29
CA VAL A 95 -1.30 22.80 2.14
C VAL A 95 -2.33 21.95 1.40
N LEU A 96 -2.81 20.89 2.05
CA LEU A 96 -3.78 19.97 1.46
C LEU A 96 -5.02 19.85 2.34
N ALA A 97 -6.16 19.72 1.67
CA ALA A 97 -7.41 19.32 2.28
C ALA A 97 -7.54 17.79 2.15
N ARG A 98 -7.64 17.07 3.26
CA ARG A 98 -7.89 15.63 3.24
C ARG A 98 -9.12 15.26 4.06
N ARG A 99 -9.75 14.18 3.64
CA ARG A 99 -10.75 13.48 4.45
C ARG A 99 -10.03 12.37 5.22
N PRO A 100 -10.08 12.34 6.56
CA PRO A 100 -9.46 11.26 7.32
C PRO A 100 -10.17 9.94 6.97
N SER A 101 -9.38 8.91 6.72
CA SER A 101 -9.90 7.56 6.55
C SER A 101 -10.44 7.04 7.88
N PRO A 102 -11.49 6.19 7.87
CA PRO A 102 -11.88 5.48 9.07
C PRO A 102 -10.69 4.66 9.60
N PRO A 103 -10.57 4.49 10.93
CA PRO A 103 -9.51 3.66 11.49
C PRO A 103 -9.62 2.23 10.94
N PRO A 104 -8.48 1.53 10.74
CA PRO A 104 -8.49 0.15 10.27
C PRO A 104 -9.32 -0.70 11.23
N LEU A 105 -10.18 -1.57 10.66
CA LEU A 105 -10.97 -2.51 11.46
C LEU A 105 -10.01 -3.40 12.28
N PRO A 106 -10.38 -3.74 13.53
CA PRO A 106 -9.58 -4.70 14.31
C PRO A 106 -9.46 -5.99 13.51
N ALA A 107 -8.24 -6.53 13.44
CA ALA A 107 -7.99 -7.83 12.85
C ALA A 107 -8.98 -8.83 13.46
N LYS A 108 -9.71 -9.59 12.62
CA LYS A 108 -10.60 -10.64 13.08
C LYS A 108 -9.82 -11.52 14.04
N LEU A 109 -10.24 -11.54 15.31
CA LEU A 109 -9.75 -12.47 16.31
C LEU A 109 -9.85 -13.87 15.67
N SER A 110 -8.71 -14.51 15.48
CA SER A 110 -8.65 -15.90 15.05
C SER A 110 -9.59 -16.71 15.96
N PRO A 111 -10.41 -17.63 15.42
CA PRO A 111 -11.26 -18.46 16.26
C PRO A 111 -10.39 -19.15 17.31
N SER A 112 -10.80 -19.04 18.57
CA SER A 112 -10.12 -19.66 19.70
C SER A 112 -9.92 -21.15 19.41
N PRO A 113 -8.74 -21.72 19.70
CA PRO A 113 -8.53 -23.15 19.52
C PRO A 113 -9.55 -23.92 20.37
N PRO A 114 -10.11 -25.04 19.86
CA PRO A 114 -11.06 -25.84 20.60
C PRO A 114 -10.43 -26.33 21.91
N LEU A 115 -11.20 -26.28 23.00
CA LEU A 115 -10.78 -26.81 24.30
C LEU A 115 -10.39 -28.29 24.14
N PRO A 116 -9.28 -28.74 24.74
CA PRO A 116 -8.91 -30.15 24.69
C PRO A 116 -10.04 -30.97 25.30
N ALA A 117 -10.53 -31.95 24.54
CA ALA A 117 -11.48 -32.93 25.03
C ALA A 117 -10.87 -33.58 26.28
N MET A 118 -11.59 -33.48 27.40
CA MET A 118 -11.26 -34.17 28.64
C MET A 118 -11.13 -35.66 28.32
N ALA A 119 -9.89 -36.15 28.31
CA ALA A 119 -9.61 -37.55 28.13
C ALA A 119 -10.36 -38.35 29.21
N GLU A 120 -10.95 -39.47 28.78
CA GLU A 120 -11.53 -40.51 29.60
C GLU A 120 -10.77 -40.71 30.92
N GLY A 121 -11.56 -40.83 31.99
CA GLY A 121 -11.07 -41.14 33.33
C GLY A 121 -10.25 -42.44 33.37
N PRO A 122 -9.32 -42.54 34.33
CA PRO A 122 -8.29 -43.57 34.35
C PRO A 122 -8.86 -44.98 34.65
N PRO A 123 -8.20 -46.05 34.18
CA PRO A 123 -8.60 -47.43 34.43
C PRO A 123 -8.46 -47.82 35.91
N ASP A 124 -9.39 -48.67 36.34
CA ASP A 124 -9.47 -49.33 37.66
C ASP A 124 -8.09 -49.76 38.20
N ILE A 125 -7.69 -49.17 39.34
CA ILE A 125 -6.54 -49.64 40.11
C ILE A 125 -7.02 -50.80 40.98
N VAL A 126 -6.77 -52.02 40.51
CA VAL A 126 -6.86 -53.25 41.29
C VAL A 126 -5.84 -53.17 42.44
N ALA A 127 -6.33 -53.08 43.67
CA ALA A 127 -5.52 -53.12 44.87
C ALA A 127 -4.84 -54.49 45.03
N GLN A 128 -3.54 -54.56 44.75
CA GLN A 128 -2.70 -55.70 45.18
C GLN A 128 -2.11 -55.39 46.56
N PHE A 129 -2.68 -56.02 47.59
CA PHE A 129 -2.02 -56.13 48.89
C PHE A 129 -0.88 -57.13 48.76
N ARG A 130 0.38 -56.66 48.84
CA ARG A 130 1.53 -57.52 49.02
C ARG A 130 2.18 -57.22 50.36
N THR A 131 2.22 -58.27 51.16
CA THR A 131 2.85 -58.40 52.48
C THR A 131 4.37 -58.27 52.37
N GLY A 132 5.02 -57.71 53.40
CA GLY A 132 6.48 -57.87 53.54
C GLY A 132 7.20 -56.99 54.57
N GLY A 133 7.52 -57.60 55.71
CA GLY A 133 8.74 -57.35 56.52
C GLY A 133 8.60 -56.30 57.63
N ARG A 134 9.18 -56.44 58.83
CA ARG A 134 10.21 -57.28 59.47
C ARG A 134 9.85 -57.31 60.98
N GLU A 135 10.22 -58.29 61.80
CA GLU A 135 11.56 -58.67 62.26
C GLU A 135 11.68 -60.17 62.56
#